data_AF-A0AAC8X165-F1
#
_entry.id   AF-A0AAC8X165-F1
#
_cell.length_a   1.000
_cell.length_b   1.000
_cell.length_c   1.000
_cell.angle_alpha   90.00
_cell.angle_beta   90.00
_cell.angle_gamma   90.00
#
_symmetry.space_group_name_H-M   'P 1'
#
loop_
_entity.id
_entity.type
_entity.pdbx_description
1 polymer ?
#
loop_
_entity_poly.entity_id
_entity_poly.type
_entity_poly.pdbx_seq_one_letter_code
_entity_poly.pdbx_strand_id
1 'polypeptide(L)'
;MTLLADLKQAPTAIIPACGDGHTFQMLANSKAPAIFLSGQLTTDHLIAEGDQGLLSITEYKNYAFSLGLKKAQPLLLDLQSGFGNPLNTYYAAKELERSGADIMILSDQKYPAHNTDQPATTTAEDFIGKIRAGLDGIENSDIEIWARLEGLHEYGLEGFKDRARYAYNAGAKAIILDHYTDADLETLAKADLPLPLLATLKAGQTAKAIDADNFYGYLDLGHLALAAHKALETAMADLLK
;
A
#
# COMPACT_ATOMS: atom_id res chain seq x y z
N MET A 1 11.34 17.92 -2.78
CA MET A 1 11.94 16.72 -2.15
C MET A 1 11.00 15.55 -2.46
N THR A 2 11.51 14.33 -2.57
CA THR A 2 10.69 13.14 -2.83
C THR A 2 10.05 12.65 -1.52
N LEU A 3 8.94 11.93 -1.60
CA LEU A 3 8.26 11.39 -0.41
C LEU A 3 9.20 10.58 0.50
N LEU A 4 10.04 9.71 -0.10
CA LEU A 4 11.02 8.92 0.66
C LEU A 4 12.04 9.78 1.41
N ALA A 5 12.47 10.92 0.84
CA ALA A 5 13.40 11.82 1.51
C ALA A 5 12.77 12.48 2.75
N ASP A 6 11.48 12.82 2.68
CA ASP A 6 10.72 13.39 3.79
C ASP A 6 10.47 12.34 4.88
N LEU A 7 10.08 11.12 4.48
CA LEU A 7 9.85 10.00 5.40
C LEU A 7 11.11 9.59 6.17
N LYS A 8 12.29 9.63 5.53
CA LYS A 8 13.57 9.34 6.19
C LYS A 8 13.82 10.19 7.43
N GLN A 9 13.33 11.43 7.43
CA GLN A 9 13.53 12.38 8.53
C GLN A 9 12.50 12.20 9.66
N ALA A 10 11.50 11.33 9.48
CA ALA A 10 10.40 11.11 10.40
C ALA A 10 10.12 9.60 10.56
N PRO A 11 10.91 8.88 11.38
CA PRO A 11 10.83 7.41 11.50
C PRO A 11 9.52 6.89 12.14
N THR A 12 8.63 7.79 12.57
CA THR A 12 7.27 7.48 13.04
C THR A 12 6.19 8.05 12.12
N ALA A 13 6.54 8.53 10.93
CA ALA A 13 5.59 9.03 9.96
C ALA A 13 4.62 7.91 9.56
N ILE A 14 3.36 8.29 9.38
CA ILE A 14 2.31 7.39 8.91
C ILE A 14 1.79 7.99 7.60
N ILE A 15 1.74 7.17 6.55
CA ILE A 15 0.98 7.45 5.34
C ILE A 15 -0.45 6.97 5.62
N PRO A 16 -1.42 7.88 5.85
CA PRO A 16 -2.78 7.50 6.19
C PRO A 16 -3.51 6.88 4.99
N ALA A 17 -4.40 5.93 5.29
CA ALA A 17 -5.23 5.28 4.30
C ALA A 17 -6.67 5.79 4.35
N CYS A 18 -7.31 5.80 3.19
CA CYS A 18 -8.75 6.02 3.07
C CYS A 18 -9.36 5.10 2.01
N GLY A 19 -10.67 4.88 2.11
CA GLY A 19 -11.48 4.21 1.08
C GLY A 19 -12.66 5.04 0.59
N ASP A 20 -13.01 6.11 1.30
CA ASP A 20 -14.13 6.99 1.00
C ASP A 20 -13.68 8.44 0.69
N GLY A 21 -14.52 9.17 -0.04
CA GLY A 21 -14.22 10.53 -0.48
C GLY A 21 -14.20 11.57 0.65
N HIS A 22 -14.88 11.35 1.78
CA HIS A 22 -14.88 12.30 2.89
C HIS A 22 -13.53 12.27 3.60
N THR A 23 -13.06 11.07 3.95
CA THR A 23 -11.72 10.89 4.53
C THR A 23 -10.64 11.37 3.56
N PHE A 24 -10.75 11.06 2.26
CA PHE A 24 -9.81 11.55 1.25
C PHE A 24 -9.72 13.08 1.25
N GLN A 25 -10.87 13.78 1.29
CA GLN A 25 -10.90 15.24 1.31
C GLN A 25 -10.32 15.82 2.61
N MET A 26 -10.53 15.17 3.75
CA MET A 26 -9.90 15.58 5.01
C MET A 26 -8.38 15.43 4.93
N LEU A 27 -7.89 14.30 4.40
CA LEU A 27 -6.46 14.07 4.20
C LEU A 27 -5.85 15.07 3.21
N ALA A 28 -6.55 15.37 2.12
CA ALA A 28 -6.14 16.36 1.13
C ALA A 28 -5.96 17.77 1.73
N ASN A 29 -6.76 18.13 2.73
CA ASN A 29 -6.66 19.41 3.45
C ASN A 29 -5.76 19.34 4.70
N SER A 30 -5.10 18.20 4.94
CA SER A 30 -4.24 17.98 6.10
C SER A 30 -2.76 18.21 5.79
N LYS A 31 -1.90 17.97 6.79
CA LYS A 31 -0.43 17.93 6.64
C LYS A 31 0.10 16.50 6.48
N ALA A 32 -0.75 15.54 6.12
CA ALA A 32 -0.30 14.19 5.82
C ALA A 32 0.80 14.21 4.75
N PRO A 33 1.83 13.36 4.85
CA PRO A 33 2.93 13.35 3.88
C PRO A 33 2.48 12.85 2.51
N ALA A 34 1.47 11.98 2.48
CA ALA A 34 0.86 11.40 1.30
C ALA A 34 -0.54 10.84 1.67
N ILE A 35 -1.29 10.39 0.67
CA ILE A 35 -2.59 9.72 0.84
C ILE A 35 -2.49 8.33 0.21
N PHE A 36 -2.87 7.27 0.94
CA PHE A 36 -3.05 5.95 0.35
C PHE A 36 -4.53 5.66 0.14
N LEU A 37 -4.94 5.52 -1.13
CA LEU A 37 -6.29 5.04 -1.45
C LEU A 37 -6.27 3.50 -1.39
N SER A 38 -6.61 2.92 -0.24
CA SER A 38 -6.53 1.48 -0.01
C SER A 38 -7.53 0.72 -0.87
N GLY A 39 -7.09 -0.35 -1.53
CA GLY A 39 -7.97 -1.24 -2.29
C GLY A 39 -9.04 -1.86 -1.38
N GLN A 40 -8.64 -2.37 -0.21
CA GLN A 40 -9.55 -2.94 0.77
C GLN A 40 -10.62 -1.95 1.23
N LEU A 41 -10.20 -0.76 1.69
CA LEU A 41 -11.16 0.24 2.19
C LEU A 41 -12.07 0.76 1.07
N THR A 42 -11.57 0.78 -0.17
CA THR A 42 -12.37 1.15 -1.34
C THR A 42 -13.40 0.06 -1.65
N THR A 43 -13.06 -1.23 -1.51
CA THR A 43 -14.02 -2.35 -1.60
C THR A 43 -15.12 -2.20 -0.56
N ASP A 44 -14.74 -1.99 0.70
CA ASP A 44 -15.69 -1.78 1.81
C ASP A 44 -16.64 -0.61 1.49
N HIS A 45 -16.13 0.47 0.89
CA HIS A 45 -16.92 1.66 0.56
C HIS A 45 -17.84 1.48 -0.67
N LEU A 46 -17.32 0.92 -1.77
CA LEU A 46 -18.04 0.83 -3.04
C LEU A 46 -19.01 -0.36 -3.08
N ILE A 47 -18.63 -1.47 -2.45
CA ILE A 47 -19.32 -2.75 -2.55
C ILE A 47 -20.03 -3.10 -1.23
N ALA A 48 -19.68 -2.46 -0.12
CA ALA A 48 -20.22 -2.77 1.22
C ALA A 48 -20.00 -4.23 1.63
N GLU A 49 -18.87 -4.79 1.19
CA GLU A 49 -18.41 -6.15 1.47
C GLU A 49 -16.91 -6.09 1.80
N GLY A 50 -16.45 -7.01 2.64
CA GLY A 50 -15.02 -7.11 2.93
C GLY A 50 -14.20 -7.39 1.67
N ASP A 51 -12.91 -7.05 1.71
CA ASP A 51 -12.02 -7.32 0.58
C ASP A 51 -11.78 -8.82 0.35
N GLN A 52 -12.59 -9.40 -0.53
CA GLN A 52 -12.50 -10.76 -1.04
C GLN A 52 -11.83 -10.81 -2.44
N GLY A 53 -11.15 -9.74 -2.86
CA GLY A 53 -10.53 -9.66 -4.19
C GLY A 53 -11.54 -9.45 -5.31
N LEU A 54 -12.66 -8.79 -5.00
CA LEU A 54 -13.77 -8.53 -5.93
C LEU A 54 -13.61 -7.22 -6.71
N LEU A 55 -12.88 -6.25 -6.14
CA LEU A 55 -12.73 -4.93 -6.72
C LEU A 55 -12.02 -5.00 -8.07
N SER A 56 -12.70 -4.59 -9.12
CA SER A 56 -12.11 -4.56 -10.46
C SER A 56 -11.25 -3.33 -10.68
N ILE A 57 -10.26 -3.45 -11.59
CA ILE A 57 -9.46 -2.30 -12.01
C ILE A 57 -10.32 -1.16 -12.55
N THR A 58 -11.43 -1.45 -13.24
CA THR A 58 -12.32 -0.44 -13.84
C THR A 58 -13.04 0.38 -12.77
N GLU A 59 -13.58 -0.26 -11.73
CA GLU A 59 -14.21 0.43 -10.61
C GLU A 59 -13.19 1.28 -9.86
N TYR A 60 -12.04 0.67 -9.53
CA TYR A 60 -11.00 1.33 -8.77
C TYR A 60 -10.40 2.54 -9.51
N LYS A 61 -10.04 2.40 -10.79
CA LYS A 61 -9.43 3.49 -11.56
C LYS A 61 -10.39 4.66 -11.81
N ASN A 62 -11.69 4.41 -12.00
CA ASN A 62 -12.69 5.47 -12.16
C ASN A 62 -12.91 6.23 -10.84
N TYR A 63 -12.92 5.52 -9.73
CA TYR A 63 -13.03 6.12 -8.39
C TYR A 63 -11.78 6.94 -8.05
N ALA A 64 -10.60 6.35 -8.23
CA ALA A 64 -9.32 7.00 -8.02
C ALA A 64 -9.16 8.26 -8.89
N PHE A 65 -9.57 8.24 -10.16
CA PHE A 65 -9.56 9.42 -11.02
C PHE A 65 -10.41 10.55 -10.43
N SER A 66 -11.61 10.23 -9.96
CA SER A 66 -12.54 11.21 -9.38
C SER A 66 -11.98 11.88 -8.13
N LEU A 67 -11.36 11.10 -7.23
CA LEU A 67 -10.72 11.61 -6.01
C LEU A 67 -9.41 12.33 -6.31
N GLY A 68 -8.62 11.81 -7.27
CA GLY A 68 -7.33 12.34 -7.68
C GLY A 68 -7.38 13.79 -8.15
N LEU A 69 -8.52 14.25 -8.69
CA LEU A 69 -8.76 15.66 -9.01
C LEU A 69 -8.70 16.61 -7.80
N LYS A 70 -8.73 16.07 -6.57
CA LYS A 70 -8.66 16.80 -5.31
C LYS A 70 -7.34 16.58 -4.57
N LYS A 71 -6.41 15.78 -5.09
CA LYS A 71 -5.14 15.49 -4.40
C LYS A 71 -4.31 16.78 -4.26
N ALA A 72 -3.72 17.00 -3.08
CA ALA A 72 -2.76 18.07 -2.82
C ALA A 72 -1.39 17.53 -2.38
N GLN A 73 -1.32 16.25 -2.04
CA GLN A 73 -0.15 15.49 -1.61
C GLN A 73 0.06 14.31 -2.58
N PRO A 74 1.22 13.65 -2.55
CA PRO A 74 1.43 12.40 -3.27
C PRO A 74 0.32 11.38 -2.99
N LEU A 75 -0.19 10.76 -4.05
CA LEU A 75 -1.25 9.77 -4.02
C LEU A 75 -0.68 8.37 -4.30
N LEU A 76 -0.76 7.50 -3.30
CA LEU A 76 -0.48 6.09 -3.41
C LEU A 76 -1.77 5.37 -3.81
N LEU A 77 -1.73 4.61 -4.91
CA LEU A 77 -2.82 3.73 -5.32
C LEU A 77 -2.42 2.26 -5.15
N ASP A 78 -3.40 1.43 -4.80
CA ASP A 78 -3.25 -0.01 -4.62
C ASP A 78 -3.32 -0.71 -5.99
N LEU A 79 -2.19 -1.24 -6.45
CA LEU A 79 -2.10 -2.06 -7.66
C LEU A 79 -2.47 -3.54 -7.37
N GLN A 80 -2.90 -3.86 -6.14
CA GLN A 80 -3.18 -5.20 -5.63
C GLN A 80 -2.01 -6.15 -5.96
N SER A 81 -2.28 -7.39 -6.37
CA SER A 81 -1.29 -8.30 -6.96
C SER A 81 -1.15 -8.15 -8.48
N GLY A 82 -1.49 -6.97 -9.02
CA GLY A 82 -1.37 -6.63 -10.43
C GLY A 82 -2.59 -6.97 -11.28
N PHE A 83 -3.76 -7.19 -10.66
CA PHE A 83 -5.05 -7.49 -11.32
C PHE A 83 -5.02 -8.69 -12.30
N GLY A 84 -4.08 -9.63 -12.12
CA GLY A 84 -3.97 -10.83 -12.95
C GLY A 84 -2.52 -11.25 -13.21
N ASN A 85 -2.17 -11.44 -14.47
CA ASN A 85 -0.81 -11.78 -14.92
C ASN A 85 -0.01 -10.49 -15.29
N PRO A 86 1.26 -10.58 -15.70
CA PRO A 86 2.06 -9.39 -16.05
C PRO A 86 1.43 -8.46 -17.11
N LEU A 87 0.69 -8.99 -18.10
CA LEU A 87 -0.01 -8.14 -19.07
C LEU A 87 -1.17 -7.36 -18.44
N ASN A 88 -1.88 -7.98 -17.49
CA ASN A 88 -2.89 -7.27 -16.70
C ASN A 88 -2.23 -6.18 -15.85
N THR A 89 -1.07 -6.49 -15.24
CA THR A 89 -0.33 -5.52 -14.41
C THR A 89 0.15 -4.33 -15.22
N TYR A 90 0.69 -4.55 -16.43
CA TYR A 90 1.04 -3.49 -17.37
C TYR A 90 -0.16 -2.56 -17.64
N TYR A 91 -1.30 -3.15 -17.98
CA TYR A 91 -2.50 -2.39 -18.32
C TYR A 91 -3.06 -1.64 -17.11
N ALA A 92 -3.09 -2.28 -15.94
CA ALA A 92 -3.56 -1.70 -14.70
C ALA A 92 -2.67 -0.53 -14.25
N ALA A 93 -1.35 -0.67 -14.30
CA ALA A 93 -0.42 0.40 -13.96
C ALA A 93 -0.65 1.63 -14.86
N LYS A 94 -0.78 1.42 -16.18
CA LYS A 94 -1.11 2.47 -17.13
C LYS A 94 -2.40 3.22 -16.80
N GLU A 95 -3.46 2.48 -16.43
CA GLU A 95 -4.74 3.09 -16.05
C GLU A 95 -4.64 3.84 -14.72
N LEU A 96 -3.92 3.31 -13.73
CA LEU A 96 -3.73 3.97 -12.43
C LEU A 96 -2.86 5.23 -12.54
N GLU A 97 -1.85 5.24 -13.40
CA GLU A 97 -1.09 6.45 -13.74
C GLU A 97 -2.03 7.54 -14.26
N ARG A 98 -2.88 7.20 -15.23
CA ARG A 98 -3.87 8.12 -15.81
C ARG A 98 -4.93 8.56 -14.80
N SER A 99 -5.19 7.74 -13.78
CA SER A 99 -6.07 8.08 -12.65
C SER A 99 -5.39 8.96 -11.59
N GLY A 100 -4.10 9.29 -11.76
CA GLY A 100 -3.38 10.24 -10.92
C GLY A 100 -2.55 9.61 -9.81
N ALA A 101 -2.20 8.33 -9.89
CA ALA A 101 -1.18 7.74 -9.02
C ALA A 101 0.13 8.52 -9.14
N ASP A 102 0.79 8.76 -8.01
CA ASP A 102 2.22 9.13 -7.95
C ASP A 102 3.07 7.91 -7.60
N ILE A 103 2.49 6.99 -6.82
CA ILE A 103 3.11 5.74 -6.38
C ILE A 103 2.05 4.63 -6.48
N MET A 104 2.46 3.44 -6.91
CA MET A 104 1.63 2.24 -6.95
C MET A 104 2.17 1.19 -6.01
N ILE A 105 1.31 0.61 -5.17
CA ILE A 105 1.69 -0.47 -4.26
C ILE A 105 1.34 -1.80 -4.91
N LEU A 106 2.35 -2.60 -5.23
CA LEU A 106 2.18 -3.93 -5.81
C LEU A 106 2.53 -5.01 -4.78
N SER A 107 1.56 -5.86 -4.48
CA SER A 107 1.66 -6.97 -3.54
C SER A 107 2.18 -8.25 -4.21
N ASP A 108 2.95 -9.04 -3.46
CA ASP A 108 3.40 -10.37 -3.88
C ASP A 108 2.38 -11.50 -3.60
N GLN A 109 1.16 -11.15 -3.20
CA GLN A 109 0.05 -12.10 -3.12
C GLN A 109 -0.25 -12.78 -4.46
N LYS A 110 -0.78 -13.99 -4.40
CA LYS A 110 -1.40 -14.67 -5.54
C LYS A 110 -2.72 -13.99 -5.90
N TYR A 111 -3.00 -13.83 -7.19
CA TYR A 111 -4.26 -13.26 -7.67
C TYR A 111 -5.44 -14.24 -7.50
N PRO A 112 -6.64 -13.78 -7.08
CA PRO A 112 -6.95 -12.42 -6.62
C PRO A 112 -6.38 -12.13 -5.23
N ALA A 113 -5.74 -10.96 -5.07
CA ALA A 113 -5.31 -10.50 -3.75
C ALA A 113 -6.54 -10.11 -2.93
N HIS A 114 -6.49 -10.38 -1.62
CA HIS A 114 -7.59 -10.11 -0.71
C HIS A 114 -7.05 -10.00 0.73
N ASN A 115 -7.89 -9.49 1.64
CA ASN A 115 -7.49 -9.36 3.03
C ASN A 115 -7.57 -10.70 3.76
N THR A 116 -6.42 -11.24 4.16
CA THR A 116 -6.29 -12.49 4.93
C THR A 116 -5.03 -12.44 5.80
N ASP A 117 -5.02 -13.18 6.91
CA ASP A 117 -3.91 -13.16 7.88
C ASP A 117 -2.65 -13.88 7.37
N GLN A 118 -2.81 -14.84 6.45
CA GLN A 118 -1.73 -15.63 5.87
C GLN A 118 -1.94 -15.76 4.37
N PRO A 119 -1.67 -14.69 3.60
CA PRO A 119 -1.92 -14.70 2.18
C PRO A 119 -0.90 -15.57 1.45
N ALA A 120 -1.39 -16.42 0.54
CA ALA A 120 -0.53 -17.19 -0.34
C ALA A 120 0.23 -16.26 -1.30
N THR A 121 1.55 -16.42 -1.41
CA THR A 121 2.35 -15.58 -2.31
C THR A 121 2.58 -16.23 -3.67
N THR A 122 2.83 -15.39 -4.67
CA THR A 122 3.30 -15.82 -5.98
C THR A 122 4.80 -16.12 -5.95
N THR A 123 5.34 -16.74 -7.00
CA THR A 123 6.79 -16.98 -7.09
C THR A 123 7.56 -15.68 -7.26
N ALA A 124 8.85 -15.68 -6.91
CA ALA A 124 9.70 -14.50 -7.09
C ALA A 124 9.73 -14.05 -8.56
N GLU A 125 9.76 -15.00 -9.51
CA GLU A 125 9.79 -14.72 -10.94
C GLU A 125 8.51 -14.04 -11.43
N ASP A 126 7.33 -14.50 -10.99
CA ASP A 126 6.06 -13.85 -11.34
C ASP A 126 6.00 -12.44 -10.76
N PHE A 127 6.40 -12.27 -9.49
CA PHE A 127 6.40 -10.95 -8.84
C PHE A 127 7.35 -9.96 -9.54
N ILE A 128 8.59 -10.39 -9.86
CA ILE A 128 9.54 -9.59 -10.65
C ILE A 128 8.96 -9.24 -12.02
N GLY A 129 8.32 -10.21 -12.68
CA GLY A 129 7.68 -10.01 -13.99
C GLY A 129 6.60 -8.95 -13.92
N LYS A 130 5.78 -8.95 -12.87
CA LYS A 130 4.74 -7.96 -12.62
C LYS A 130 5.29 -6.58 -12.30
N ILE A 131 6.34 -6.46 -11.49
CA ILE A 131 7.00 -5.17 -11.23
C ILE A 131 7.49 -4.56 -12.56
N ARG A 132 8.22 -5.34 -13.36
CA ARG A 132 8.73 -4.88 -14.67
C ARG A 132 7.61 -4.49 -15.61
N ALA A 133 6.59 -5.33 -15.73
CA ALA A 133 5.45 -5.05 -16.60
C ALA A 133 4.67 -3.80 -16.15
N GLY A 134 4.52 -3.59 -14.84
CA GLY A 134 3.93 -2.37 -14.29
C GLY A 134 4.73 -1.13 -14.66
N LEU A 135 6.07 -1.17 -14.49
CA LEU A 135 6.97 -0.07 -14.90
C LEU A 135 6.93 0.19 -16.41
N ASP A 136 6.90 -0.86 -17.23
CA ASP A 136 6.80 -0.74 -18.69
C ASP A 136 5.45 -0.12 -19.14
N GLY A 137 4.40 -0.25 -18.33
CA GLY A 137 3.07 0.29 -18.61
C GLY A 137 2.93 1.80 -18.39
N ILE A 138 3.81 2.37 -17.57
CA ILE A 138 3.81 3.77 -17.15
C ILE A 138 4.55 4.63 -18.19
N GLU A 139 4.02 5.81 -18.51
CA GLU A 139 4.65 6.76 -19.45
C GLU A 139 5.52 7.81 -18.74
N ASN A 140 5.16 8.21 -17.52
CA ASN A 140 5.87 9.17 -16.69
C ASN A 140 6.90 8.49 -15.78
N SER A 141 8.18 8.79 -15.99
CA SER A 141 9.30 8.22 -15.21
C SER A 141 9.33 8.62 -13.73
N ASP A 142 8.51 9.61 -13.33
CA ASP A 142 8.42 10.05 -11.94
C ASP A 142 7.49 9.14 -11.10
N ILE A 143 6.69 8.28 -11.74
CA ILE A 143 5.81 7.35 -11.03
C ILE A 143 6.62 6.18 -10.51
N GLU A 144 6.37 5.82 -9.24
CA GLU A 144 7.10 4.75 -8.57
C GLU A 144 6.21 3.51 -8.35
N ILE A 145 6.84 2.33 -8.34
CA ILE A 145 6.23 1.11 -7.78
C ILE A 145 6.93 0.78 -6.46
N TRP A 146 6.13 0.59 -5.42
CA TRP A 146 6.55 0.10 -4.11
C TRP A 146 6.06 -1.34 -3.95
N ALA A 147 6.95 -2.23 -3.52
CA ALA A 147 6.62 -3.65 -3.37
C ALA A 147 6.15 -3.94 -1.95
N ARG A 148 4.92 -4.45 -1.80
CA ARG A 148 4.38 -4.95 -0.54
C ARG A 148 4.63 -6.45 -0.47
N LEU A 149 5.35 -6.87 0.56
CA LEU A 149 5.78 -8.25 0.77
C LEU A 149 5.02 -8.84 1.96
N GLU A 150 4.19 -9.83 1.70
CA GLU A 150 3.19 -10.34 2.66
C GLU A 150 3.46 -11.78 3.12
N GLY A 151 4.38 -12.49 2.46
CA GLY A 151 4.64 -13.91 2.66
C GLY A 151 5.74 -14.23 3.68
N LEU A 152 5.99 -13.39 4.69
CA LEU A 152 7.04 -13.66 5.68
C LEU A 152 6.88 -15.06 6.32
N HIS A 153 5.64 -15.49 6.52
CA HIS A 153 5.29 -16.81 7.02
C HIS A 153 5.63 -17.97 6.05
N GLU A 154 5.74 -17.71 4.74
CA GLU A 154 6.08 -18.71 3.72
C GLU A 154 7.60 -18.78 3.47
N TYR A 155 8.26 -17.63 3.32
CA TYR A 155 9.66 -17.56 2.88
C TYR A 155 10.65 -17.08 3.97
N GLY A 156 10.17 -16.68 5.15
CA GLY A 156 11.00 -16.27 6.28
C GLY A 156 11.82 -15.00 6.05
N LEU A 157 12.67 -14.65 7.01
CA LEU A 157 13.48 -13.42 6.98
C LEU A 157 14.49 -13.39 5.82
N GLU A 158 15.14 -14.52 5.50
CA GLU A 158 16.10 -14.58 4.40
C GLU A 158 15.40 -14.50 3.04
N GLY A 159 14.27 -15.20 2.87
CA GLY A 159 13.47 -15.09 1.65
C GLY A 159 12.90 -13.68 1.45
N PHE A 160 12.58 -12.96 2.53
CA PHE A 160 12.19 -11.56 2.47
C PHE A 160 13.33 -10.70 1.90
N LYS A 161 14.56 -10.87 2.42
CA LYS A 161 15.74 -10.12 1.95
C LYS A 161 16.03 -10.41 0.47
N ASP A 162 15.91 -11.67 0.05
CA ASP A 162 16.06 -12.06 -1.35
C ASP A 162 15.01 -11.38 -2.23
N ARG A 163 13.73 -11.42 -1.84
CA ARG A 163 12.63 -10.75 -2.55
C ARG A 163 12.80 -9.23 -2.59
N ALA A 164 13.27 -8.61 -1.51
CA ALA A 164 13.60 -7.18 -1.50
C ALA A 164 14.70 -6.83 -2.53
N ARG A 165 15.73 -7.69 -2.64
CA ARG A 165 16.78 -7.55 -3.65
C ARG A 165 16.28 -7.78 -5.06
N TYR A 166 15.38 -8.73 -5.26
CA TYR A 166 14.74 -8.95 -6.55
C TYR A 166 13.87 -7.78 -6.98
N ALA A 167 13.07 -7.22 -6.06
CA ALA A 167 12.25 -6.04 -6.32
C ALA A 167 13.11 -4.81 -6.65
N TYR A 168 14.23 -4.60 -5.93
CA TYR A 168 15.22 -3.58 -6.26
C TYR A 168 15.75 -3.73 -7.69
N ASN A 169 16.20 -4.93 -8.06
CA ASN A 169 16.70 -5.22 -9.40
C ASN A 169 15.61 -5.13 -10.50
N ALA A 170 14.34 -5.24 -10.11
CA ALA A 170 13.20 -5.06 -11.00
C ALA A 170 12.80 -3.59 -11.17
N GLY A 171 13.29 -2.68 -10.31
CA GLY A 171 13.06 -1.24 -10.40
C GLY A 171 12.13 -0.66 -9.33
N ALA A 172 11.69 -1.45 -8.34
CA ALA A 172 10.90 -0.93 -7.22
C ALA A 172 11.69 0.10 -6.40
N LYS A 173 10.98 1.03 -5.74
CA LYS A 173 11.60 2.16 -4.99
C LYS A 173 11.55 2.03 -3.48
N ALA A 174 10.67 1.18 -2.95
CA ALA A 174 10.58 0.87 -1.53
C ALA A 174 9.98 -0.54 -1.32
N ILE A 175 10.20 -1.07 -0.12
CA ILE A 175 9.56 -2.30 0.36
C ILE A 175 8.61 -1.95 1.51
N ILE A 176 7.41 -2.51 1.48
CA ILE A 176 6.44 -2.47 2.58
C ILE A 176 6.37 -3.87 3.18
N LEU A 177 6.83 -4.02 4.42
CA LEU A 177 6.71 -5.25 5.20
C LEU A 177 5.30 -5.37 5.78
N ASP A 178 4.66 -6.51 5.57
CA ASP A 178 3.37 -6.85 6.14
C ASP A 178 3.37 -8.17 6.91
N HIS A 179 2.32 -8.42 7.69
CA HIS A 179 2.09 -9.64 8.49
C HIS A 179 3.29 -10.04 9.34
N TYR A 180 3.94 -9.05 9.94
CA TYR A 180 5.17 -9.18 10.71
C TYR A 180 4.90 -9.19 12.22
N THR A 181 5.82 -9.77 12.99
CA THR A 181 5.92 -9.55 14.44
C THR A 181 6.87 -8.41 14.75
N ASP A 182 6.78 -7.81 15.94
CA ASP A 182 7.71 -6.76 16.37
C ASP A 182 9.19 -7.18 16.23
N ALA A 183 9.50 -8.46 16.47
CA ALA A 183 10.86 -9.00 16.33
C ALA A 183 11.31 -9.07 14.86
N ASP A 184 10.39 -9.38 13.94
CA ASP A 184 10.68 -9.39 12.50
C ASP A 184 10.99 -7.97 12.01
N LEU A 185 10.17 -6.99 12.43
CA LEU A 185 10.39 -5.58 12.07
C LEU A 185 11.74 -5.07 12.58
N GLU A 186 12.06 -5.31 13.86
CA GLU A 186 13.36 -4.94 14.44
C GLU A 186 14.54 -5.56 13.67
N THR A 187 14.39 -6.82 13.27
CA THR A 187 15.44 -7.54 12.53
C THR A 187 15.60 -7.01 11.11
N LEU A 188 14.50 -6.81 10.38
CA LEU A 188 14.52 -6.37 8.99
C LEU A 188 14.85 -4.89 8.83
N ALA A 189 14.43 -4.04 9.78
CA ALA A 189 14.78 -2.62 9.77
C ALA A 189 16.30 -2.39 9.89
N LYS A 190 16.99 -3.25 10.65
CA LYS A 190 18.46 -3.22 10.83
C LYS A 190 19.21 -4.05 9.79
N ALA A 191 18.52 -4.75 8.90
CA ALA A 191 19.14 -5.51 7.84
C ALA A 191 19.65 -4.61 6.72
N ASP A 192 20.70 -5.06 6.04
CA ASP A 192 21.21 -4.45 4.81
C ASP A 192 20.27 -4.77 3.64
N LEU A 193 19.20 -4.00 3.52
CA LEU A 193 18.26 -4.06 2.39
C LEU A 193 18.62 -2.97 1.36
N PRO A 194 18.53 -3.26 0.06
CA PRO A 194 18.87 -2.30 -0.99
C PRO A 194 17.80 -1.20 -1.17
N LEU A 195 16.68 -1.28 -0.45
CA LEU A 195 15.54 -0.39 -0.55
C LEU A 195 15.10 0.09 0.83
N PRO A 196 14.55 1.33 0.92
CA PRO A 196 13.83 1.82 2.09
C PRO A 196 12.74 0.82 2.55
N LEU A 197 12.69 0.59 3.86
CA LEU A 197 11.68 -0.27 4.48
C LEU A 197 10.60 0.57 5.15
N LEU A 198 9.35 0.31 4.77
CA LEU A 198 8.16 0.71 5.52
C LEU A 198 7.50 -0.52 6.13
N ALA A 199 6.65 -0.31 7.12
CA ALA A 199 5.85 -1.37 7.72
C ALA A 199 4.36 -1.02 7.67
N THR A 200 3.50 -2.01 7.55
CA THR A 200 2.04 -1.78 7.63
C THR A 200 1.60 -1.50 9.06
N LEU A 201 0.63 -0.61 9.25
CA LEU A 201 0.00 -0.33 10.54
C LEU A 201 -1.45 -0.80 10.49
N LYS A 202 -1.73 -1.93 11.17
CA LYS A 202 -3.08 -2.48 11.29
C LYS A 202 -3.89 -1.71 12.35
N ALA A 203 -5.20 -1.85 12.25
CA ALA A 203 -6.09 -1.15 13.16
C ALA A 203 -5.85 -1.53 14.63
N GLY A 204 -5.76 -0.52 15.49
CA GLY A 204 -5.44 -0.69 16.92
C GLY A 204 -3.95 -0.78 17.26
N GLN A 205 -3.04 -0.84 16.27
CA GLN A 205 -1.60 -0.74 16.51
C GLN A 205 -1.17 0.72 16.67
N THR A 206 0.01 0.93 17.26
CA THR A 206 0.65 2.24 17.38
C THR A 206 1.99 2.22 16.67
N ALA A 207 2.28 3.25 15.88
CA ALA A 207 3.59 3.43 15.24
C ALA A 207 4.69 3.52 16.30
N LYS A 208 5.74 2.71 16.15
CA LYS A 208 6.89 2.69 17.05
C LYS A 208 8.08 3.35 16.36
N ALA A 209 8.87 4.11 17.11
CA ALA A 209 10.14 4.55 16.58
C ALA A 209 11.08 3.35 16.51
N ILE A 210 11.63 3.08 15.32
CA ILE A 210 12.68 2.08 15.12
C ILE A 210 13.98 2.85 14.84
N ASP A 211 14.99 2.63 15.67
CA ASP A 211 16.32 3.21 15.49
C ASP A 211 17.09 2.41 14.43
N ALA A 212 16.83 2.75 13.16
CA ALA A 212 17.50 2.15 12.00
C ALA A 212 17.49 3.11 10.81
N ASP A 213 18.64 3.25 10.14
CA ASP A 213 18.81 4.15 8.99
C ASP A 213 17.93 3.79 7.77
N ASN A 214 17.49 2.53 7.70
CA ASN A 214 16.72 2.01 6.58
C ASN A 214 15.19 1.95 6.83
N PHE A 215 14.70 2.45 7.97
CA PHE A 215 13.27 2.45 8.29
C PHE A 215 12.63 3.83 8.06
N TYR A 216 11.56 3.85 7.26
CA TYR A 216 10.94 5.08 6.71
C TYR A 216 9.50 5.26 7.21
N GLY A 217 9.12 4.57 8.27
CA GLY A 217 7.81 4.71 8.90
C GLY A 217 6.77 3.71 8.39
N TYR A 218 5.52 4.14 8.38
CA TYR A 218 4.37 3.24 8.33
C TYR A 218 3.39 3.57 7.21
N LEU A 219 2.80 2.52 6.64
CA LEU A 219 1.62 2.60 5.77
C LEU A 219 0.39 2.14 6.55
N ASP A 220 -0.59 3.03 6.72
CA ASP A 220 -1.86 2.66 7.34
C ASP A 220 -2.63 1.66 6.46
N LEU A 221 -3.24 0.64 7.06
CA LEU A 221 -4.15 -0.29 6.38
C LEU A 221 -5.60 -0.22 6.87
N GLY A 222 -5.93 0.71 7.77
CA GLY A 222 -7.28 0.85 8.30
C GLY A 222 -7.36 1.30 9.76
N HIS A 223 -6.25 1.71 10.37
CA HIS A 223 -6.22 2.33 11.68
C HIS A 223 -7.08 3.59 11.73
N LEU A 224 -6.89 4.52 10.78
CA LEU A 224 -7.70 5.74 10.71
C LEU A 224 -9.17 5.41 10.43
N ALA A 225 -9.42 4.51 9.47
CA ALA A 225 -10.77 4.09 9.10
C ALA A 225 -11.53 3.46 10.28
N LEU A 226 -10.90 2.56 11.04
CA LEU A 226 -11.53 1.96 12.22
C LEU A 226 -11.90 3.00 13.28
N ALA A 227 -11.03 3.97 13.52
CA ALA A 227 -11.32 5.05 14.46
C ALA A 227 -12.52 5.89 14.00
N ALA A 228 -12.61 6.21 12.71
CA ALA A 228 -13.74 6.91 12.12
C ALA A 228 -15.04 6.10 12.19
N HIS A 229 -15.00 4.81 11.86
CA HIS A 229 -16.17 3.92 11.93
C HIS A 229 -16.74 3.83 13.34
N LYS A 230 -15.90 3.68 14.38
CA LYS A 230 -16.36 3.67 15.78
C LYS A 230 -17.09 4.96 16.18
N ALA A 231 -16.61 6.11 15.70
CA ALA A 231 -17.26 7.39 15.95
C ALA A 231 -18.62 7.46 15.24
N LEU A 232 -18.70 6.97 13.99
CA LEU A 232 -19.95 6.89 13.23
C LEU A 232 -20.97 5.94 13.89
N GLU A 233 -20.54 4.76 14.34
CA GLU A 233 -21.38 3.80 15.07
C GLU A 233 -21.97 4.42 16.34
N THR A 234 -21.16 5.18 17.09
CA THR A 234 -21.62 5.89 18.29
C THR A 234 -22.68 6.94 17.93
N ALA A 235 -22.43 7.75 16.90
CA ALA A 235 -23.38 8.76 16.43
C ALA A 235 -24.68 8.13 15.92
N MET A 236 -24.61 7.01 15.21
CA MET A 236 -25.78 6.25 14.76
C MET A 236 -26.58 5.70 15.93
N ALA A 237 -25.91 5.13 16.93
CA ALA A 237 -26.56 4.60 18.13
C ALA A 237 -27.25 5.72 18.93
N ASP A 238 -26.70 6.93 18.93
CA ASP A 238 -27.33 8.09 19.58
C ASP A 238 -28.53 8.65 18.79
N LEU A 239 -28.46 8.65 17.45
CA LEU A 239 -29.55 9.12 16.59
C LEU A 239 -30.77 8.19 16.61
N LEU A 240 -30.54 6.88 16.78
CA LEU A 240 -31.59 5.85 16.74
C LEU A 240 -32.25 5.56 18.10
N LYS A 241 -31.85 6.28 19.17
CA LYS A 241 -32.53 6.27 20.47
C LYS A 241 -33.78 7.15 20.44
#